data_AF-A0A535K2J1-F1
#
_entry.id   AF-A0A535K2J1-F1
#
_cell.length_a   1.000
_cell.length_b   1.000
_cell.length_c   1.000
_cell.angle_alpha   90.00
_cell.angle_beta   90.00
_cell.angle_gamma   90.00
#
_symmetry.space_group_name_H-M   'P 1'
#
loop_
_entity.id
_entity.type
_entity.pdbx_description
1 polymer ?
#
loop_
_entity_poly.entity_id
_entity_poly.type
_entity_poly.pdbx_seq_one_letter_code
_entity_poly.pdbx_strand_id
1 'polypeptide(L)'
;MYKSATDDAYSGTCDDFQHMPFIGLIVAIVAAGAAATLWLARPLPIDATRRQALTEAVAAVDRELAANLELMTMFDQTRQAIVLENGEFARYRETIEREAPHVAEVVTMLYARIPDTEAAMERRGPANSLRDEDRQLIEGWEGDAREAQRNLRRSLDAGPAAGWPAVTARLRSRSPRR
;
A
#
# COMPACT_ATOMS: atom_id res chain seq x y z
N MET A 1 80.43 -44.82 -33.47
CA MET A 1 79.17 -45.28 -34.12
C MET A 1 78.08 -45.18 -33.07
N TYR A 2 76.92 -44.52 -33.18
CA TYR A 2 76.21 -43.76 -34.22
C TYR A 2 75.14 -42.86 -33.51
N LYS A 3 74.72 -41.76 -34.17
CA LYS A 3 73.56 -40.85 -33.92
C LYS A 3 72.20 -41.65 -33.84
N SER A 4 71.03 -41.21 -33.34
CA SER A 4 70.29 -39.92 -33.32
C SER A 4 68.87 -40.04 -32.66
N ALA A 5 68.23 -38.88 -32.38
CA ALA A 5 66.78 -38.55 -32.48
C ALA A 5 65.81 -39.03 -31.36
N THR A 6 65.35 -38.16 -30.44
CA THR A 6 64.10 -37.32 -30.45
C THR A 6 62.79 -38.10 -30.47
N ASP A 7 61.98 -37.99 -29.41
CA ASP A 7 60.54 -37.73 -29.53
C ASP A 7 59.94 -37.16 -28.23
N ASP A 8 59.08 -36.18 -28.45
CA ASP A 8 58.35 -35.32 -27.52
C ASP A 8 57.11 -35.98 -26.89
N ALA A 9 56.53 -35.25 -25.92
CA ALA A 9 55.13 -35.26 -25.46
C ALA A 9 54.77 -36.36 -24.43
N TYR A 10 54.20 -36.06 -23.27
CA TYR A 10 53.03 -35.21 -23.05
C TYR A 10 53.02 -34.74 -21.58
N SER A 11 53.33 -33.46 -21.32
CA SER A 11 53.06 -32.84 -20.03
C SER A 11 51.62 -32.30 -20.06
N GLY A 12 50.66 -33.11 -19.63
CA GLY A 12 49.30 -32.64 -19.31
C GLY A 12 49.29 -32.01 -17.93
N THR A 13 49.84 -30.80 -17.80
CA THR A 13 49.79 -30.00 -16.57
C THR A 13 48.34 -29.69 -16.22
N CYS A 14 47.90 -30.09 -15.03
CA CYS A 14 46.64 -29.69 -14.39
C CYS A 14 46.57 -28.19 -13.99
N ASP A 15 47.33 -27.33 -14.67
CA ASP A 15 47.47 -25.90 -14.35
C ASP A 15 46.76 -24.97 -15.37
N ASP A 16 45.88 -25.50 -16.22
CA ASP A 16 45.23 -24.68 -17.26
C ASP A 16 43.88 -24.05 -16.84
N PHE A 17 43.56 -24.09 -15.54
CA PHE A 17 42.43 -23.32 -15.00
C PHE A 17 42.83 -21.91 -14.51
N GLN A 18 44.12 -21.56 -14.54
CA GLN A 18 44.65 -20.33 -13.95
C GLN A 18 44.94 -19.20 -14.95
N HIS A 19 44.87 -19.44 -16.27
CA HIS A 19 45.37 -18.49 -17.28
C HIS A 19 44.42 -18.09 -18.42
N MET A 20 43.11 -18.22 -18.26
CA MET A 20 42.17 -17.55 -19.17
C MET A 20 41.59 -16.28 -18.56
N PRO A 21 42.19 -15.09 -18.80
CA PRO A 21 41.69 -13.81 -18.27
C PRO A 21 40.24 -13.53 -18.68
N PHE A 22 39.79 -14.13 -19.78
CA PHE A 22 38.41 -14.06 -20.26
C PHE A 22 37.39 -14.78 -19.36
N ILE A 23 37.73 -15.93 -18.77
CA ILE A 23 36.80 -16.67 -17.90
C ILE A 23 36.61 -15.92 -16.58
N GLY A 24 37.70 -15.41 -15.99
CA GLY A 24 37.64 -14.57 -14.80
C GLY A 24 36.83 -13.28 -15.02
N LEU A 25 36.97 -12.66 -16.20
CA LEU A 25 36.16 -11.50 -16.60
C LEU A 25 34.67 -11.85 -16.74
N ILE A 26 34.35 -12.96 -17.39
CA ILE A 26 32.97 -13.42 -17.56
C ILE A 26 32.32 -13.70 -16.20
N VAL A 27 33.02 -14.42 -15.32
CA VAL A 27 32.52 -14.70 -13.95
C VAL A 27 32.33 -13.40 -13.17
N ALA A 28 33.26 -12.45 -13.28
CA ALA A 28 33.13 -11.14 -12.62
C ALA A 28 31.94 -10.33 -13.16
N ILE A 29 31.70 -10.34 -14.48
CA ILE A 29 30.55 -9.68 -15.10
C ILE A 29 29.23 -10.35 -14.66
N VAL A 30 29.18 -11.68 -14.66
CA VAL A 30 27.99 -12.44 -14.22
C VAL A 30 27.72 -12.19 -12.74
N ALA A 31 28.76 -12.21 -11.89
CA ALA A 31 28.62 -11.93 -10.47
C ALA A 31 28.20 -10.48 -10.20
N ALA A 32 28.74 -9.51 -10.95
CA ALA A 32 28.32 -8.12 -10.87
C ALA A 32 26.87 -7.92 -11.34
N GLY A 33 26.47 -8.61 -12.42
CA GLY A 33 25.09 -8.62 -12.92
C GLY A 33 24.12 -9.24 -11.92
N ALA A 34 24.49 -10.35 -11.30
CA ALA A 34 23.72 -11.02 -10.25
C ALA A 34 23.60 -10.15 -8.99
N ALA A 35 24.69 -9.51 -8.56
CA ALA A 35 24.68 -8.60 -7.41
C ALA A 35 23.82 -7.36 -7.68
N ALA A 36 23.89 -6.79 -8.89
CA ALA A 36 23.06 -5.66 -9.30
C ALA A 36 21.56 -6.03 -9.34
N THR A 37 21.22 -7.21 -9.87
CA THR A 37 19.83 -7.70 -9.85
C THR A 37 19.34 -7.99 -8.44
N LEU A 38 20.16 -8.58 -7.58
CA LEU A 38 19.81 -8.81 -6.17
C LEU A 38 19.61 -7.51 -5.40
N TRP A 39 20.44 -6.50 -5.66
CA TRP A 39 20.33 -5.17 -5.06
C TRP A 39 19.09 -4.42 -5.55
N LEU A 40 18.77 -4.51 -6.85
CA LEU A 40 17.56 -3.94 -7.44
C LEU A 40 16.29 -4.64 -6.93
N ALA A 41 16.35 -5.95 -6.68
CA ALA A 41 15.26 -6.74 -6.14
C ALA A 41 15.03 -6.51 -4.63
N ARG A 42 15.97 -5.87 -3.90
CA ARG A 42 15.75 -5.56 -2.49
C ARG A 42 14.50 -4.69 -2.31
N PRO A 43 13.61 -5.01 -1.36
CA PRO A 43 12.50 -4.13 -1.04
C PRO A 43 13.00 -2.75 -0.63
N LEU A 44 12.24 -1.72 -0.97
CA LEU A 44 12.54 -0.38 -0.48
C LEU A 44 12.20 -0.31 1.02
N PRO A 45 13.10 0.27 1.84
CA PRO A 45 12.77 0.51 3.24
C PRO A 45 11.57 1.45 3.31
N ILE A 46 10.57 1.05 4.09
CA ILE A 46 9.40 1.86 4.35
C ILE A 46 9.80 2.94 5.35
N ASP A 47 9.44 4.18 5.06
CA ASP A 47 9.63 5.29 5.98
C ASP A 47 8.77 5.05 7.25
N ALA A 48 9.44 4.70 8.35
CA ALA A 48 8.79 4.34 9.60
C ALA A 48 7.91 5.48 10.14
N THR A 49 8.35 6.73 9.97
CA THR A 49 7.60 7.92 10.41
C THR A 49 6.32 8.08 9.61
N ARG A 50 6.37 7.89 8.29
CA ARG A 50 5.16 7.96 7.44
C ARG A 50 4.19 6.83 7.75
N ARG A 51 4.71 5.61 7.97
CA ARG A 51 3.89 4.46 8.35
C ARG A 51 3.22 4.66 9.71
N GLN A 52 3.93 5.22 10.67
CA GLN A 52 3.35 5.57 11.97
C GLN A 52 2.27 6.64 11.82
N ALA A 53 2.52 7.69 11.04
CA ALA A 53 1.53 8.74 10.77
C ALA A 53 0.27 8.19 10.08
N LEU A 54 0.41 7.30 9.09
CA LEU A 54 -0.73 6.63 8.47
C LEU A 54 -1.49 5.75 9.47
N THR A 55 -0.78 5.03 10.34
CA THR A 55 -1.39 4.17 11.37
C THR A 55 -2.23 5.00 12.34
N GLU A 56 -1.71 6.14 12.78
CA GLU A 56 -2.44 7.08 13.64
C GLU A 56 -3.67 7.65 12.94
N ALA A 57 -3.50 8.12 11.70
CA ALA A 57 -4.58 8.65 10.87
C ALA A 57 -5.72 7.62 10.68
N VAL A 58 -5.37 6.39 10.29
CA VAL A 58 -6.33 5.30 10.11
C VAL A 58 -7.03 4.99 11.43
N ALA A 59 -6.31 4.91 12.54
CA ALA A 59 -6.91 4.60 13.83
C ALA A 59 -7.88 5.70 14.31
N ALA A 60 -7.59 6.97 14.01
CA ALA A 60 -8.49 8.08 14.34
C ALA A 60 -9.79 8.01 13.53
N VAL A 61 -9.69 7.87 12.21
CA VAL A 61 -10.85 7.76 11.31
C VAL A 61 -11.66 6.49 11.61
N ASP A 62 -11.00 5.37 11.91
CA ASP A 62 -11.67 4.11 12.24
C ASP A 62 -12.51 4.23 13.53
N ARG A 63 -12.01 4.95 14.55
CA ARG A 63 -12.76 5.24 15.78
C ARG A 63 -13.95 6.15 15.52
N GLU A 64 -13.78 7.21 14.72
CA GLU A 64 -14.88 8.11 14.34
C GLU A 64 -15.97 7.33 13.57
N LEU A 65 -15.59 6.51 12.60
CA LEU A 65 -16.53 5.67 11.87
C LEU A 65 -17.24 4.66 12.79
N ALA A 66 -16.54 4.09 13.78
CA ALA A 66 -17.15 3.19 14.75
C ALA A 66 -18.19 3.93 15.61
N ALA A 67 -17.86 5.12 16.12
CA ALA A 67 -18.78 5.95 16.88
C ALA A 67 -20.02 6.31 16.04
N ASN A 68 -19.84 6.71 14.78
CA ASN A 68 -20.95 7.00 13.89
C ASN A 68 -21.84 5.77 13.62
N LEU A 69 -21.27 4.57 13.47
CA LEU A 69 -22.05 3.34 13.33
C LEU A 69 -22.82 2.97 14.61
N GLU A 70 -22.30 3.32 15.78
CA GLU A 70 -23.05 3.20 17.05
C GLU A 70 -24.20 4.20 17.10
N LEU A 71 -23.99 5.44 16.68
CA LEU A 71 -25.05 6.44 16.53
C LEU A 71 -26.13 5.93 15.57
N MET A 72 -25.75 5.35 14.43
CA MET A 72 -26.70 4.72 13.50
C MET A 72 -27.55 3.64 14.18
N THR A 73 -26.92 2.79 14.98
CA THR A 73 -27.63 1.76 15.75
C THR A 73 -28.61 2.37 16.77
N MET A 74 -28.24 3.48 17.41
CA MET A 74 -29.13 4.22 18.30
C MET A 74 -30.29 4.88 17.54
N PHE A 75 -30.05 5.42 16.35
CA PHE A 75 -31.10 5.94 15.48
C PHE A 75 -32.12 4.84 15.16
N ASP A 76 -31.68 3.63 14.84
CA ASP A 76 -32.59 2.52 14.53
C ASP A 76 -33.51 2.15 15.71
N GLN A 77 -32.99 2.22 16.93
CA GLN A 77 -33.74 1.90 18.15
C GLN A 77 -34.69 3.03 18.57
N THR A 78 -34.20 4.27 18.57
CA THR A 78 -34.92 5.43 19.13
C THR A 78 -35.75 6.15 18.09
N ARG A 79 -35.44 5.90 16.82
CA ARG A 79 -35.87 6.68 15.65
C ARG A 79 -35.50 8.15 15.74
N GLN A 80 -34.68 8.61 16.69
CA GLN A 80 -34.28 10.02 16.79
C GLN A 80 -33.13 10.32 15.84
N ALA A 81 -33.24 11.41 15.07
CA ALA A 81 -32.24 11.89 14.13
C ALA A 81 -30.98 12.28 14.88
N ILE A 82 -29.84 11.94 14.29
CA ILE A 82 -28.52 12.12 14.89
C ILE A 82 -27.62 12.80 13.89
N VAL A 83 -26.71 13.63 14.40
CA VAL A 83 -25.65 14.27 13.62
C VAL A 83 -24.41 13.38 13.71
N LEU A 84 -23.82 13.06 12.57
CA LEU A 84 -22.64 12.23 12.47
C LEU A 84 -21.38 13.09 12.60
N GLU A 85 -20.36 12.56 13.27
CA GLU A 85 -19.07 13.22 13.41
C GLU A 85 -18.25 13.13 12.11
N ASN A 86 -17.50 14.19 11.79
CA ASN A 86 -16.71 14.25 10.56
C ASN A 86 -15.36 14.99 10.68
N GLY A 87 -14.86 15.16 11.91
CA GLY A 87 -13.68 15.99 12.20
C GLY A 87 -12.35 15.28 11.94
N GLU A 88 -12.26 13.99 12.25
CA GLU A 88 -11.01 13.24 12.19
C GLU A 88 -10.57 13.00 10.75
N PHE A 89 -11.49 12.66 9.84
CA PHE A 89 -11.11 12.53 8.44
C PHE A 89 -10.63 13.87 7.85
N ALA A 90 -11.28 14.99 8.17
CA ALA A 90 -10.83 16.30 7.72
C ALA A 90 -9.42 16.63 8.23
N ARG A 91 -9.13 16.30 9.49
CA ARG A 91 -7.81 16.50 10.13
C ARG A 91 -6.71 15.66 9.49
N TYR A 92 -6.99 14.40 9.17
CA TYR A 92 -5.99 13.45 8.68
C TYR A 92 -5.99 13.25 7.15
N ARG A 93 -6.87 13.97 6.44
CA ARG A 93 -7.07 13.88 4.97
C ARG A 93 -5.77 13.85 4.19
N GLU A 94 -4.88 14.84 4.39
CA GLU A 94 -3.63 14.95 3.63
C GLU A 94 -2.73 13.72 3.81
N THR A 95 -2.69 13.16 5.03
CA THR A 95 -1.89 11.96 5.32
C THR A 95 -2.46 10.73 4.61
N ILE A 96 -3.79 10.57 4.63
CA ILE A 96 -4.46 9.44 3.97
C ILE A 96 -4.38 9.57 2.45
N GLU A 97 -4.57 10.76 1.88
CA GLU A 97 -4.43 11.02 0.44
C GLU A 97 -3.02 10.71 -0.07
N ARG A 98 -1.99 11.06 0.73
CA ARG A 98 -0.59 10.83 0.35
C ARG A 98 -0.19 9.36 0.43
N GLU A 99 -0.56 8.67 1.52
CA GLU A 99 -0.05 7.33 1.81
C GLU A 99 -1.02 6.20 1.39
N ALA A 100 -2.31 6.49 1.24
CA ALA A 100 -3.35 5.53 0.86
C ALA A 100 -4.40 6.15 -0.11
N PRO A 101 -3.98 6.64 -1.30
CA PRO A 101 -4.82 7.44 -2.20
C PRO A 101 -6.12 6.74 -2.62
N HIS A 102 -6.08 5.43 -2.89
CA HIS A 102 -7.27 4.66 -3.26
C HIS A 102 -8.32 4.62 -2.14
N VAL A 103 -7.90 4.63 -0.89
CA VAL A 103 -8.82 4.64 0.26
C VAL A 103 -9.30 6.05 0.55
N ALA A 104 -8.45 7.06 0.35
CA ALA A 104 -8.81 8.46 0.54
C ALA A 104 -10.02 8.90 -0.29
N GLU A 105 -10.10 8.44 -1.55
CA GLU A 105 -11.24 8.71 -2.43
C GLU A 105 -12.53 8.10 -1.90
N VAL A 106 -12.49 6.81 -1.51
CA VAL A 106 -13.66 6.10 -0.95
C VAL A 106 -14.15 6.78 0.33
N VAL A 107 -13.24 7.12 1.24
CA VAL A 107 -13.60 7.80 2.50
C VAL A 107 -14.13 9.21 2.22
N THR A 108 -13.56 9.94 1.26
CA THR A 108 -14.08 11.26 0.86
C THR A 108 -15.52 11.16 0.35
N MET A 109 -15.81 10.19 -0.51
CA MET A 109 -17.16 9.98 -1.04
C MET A 109 -18.16 9.58 0.06
N LEU A 110 -17.73 8.74 1.01
CA LEU A 110 -18.55 8.37 2.15
C LEU A 110 -18.96 9.61 2.98
N TYR A 111 -17.97 10.44 3.35
CA TYR A 111 -18.18 11.61 4.19
C TYR A 111 -18.99 12.70 3.47
N ALA A 112 -18.86 12.81 2.15
CA ALA A 112 -19.65 13.74 1.35
C ALA A 112 -21.17 13.46 1.40
N ARG A 113 -21.57 12.22 1.71
CA ARG A 113 -22.99 11.81 1.82
C ARG A 113 -23.57 11.89 3.23
N ILE A 114 -22.78 12.30 4.22
CA ILE A 114 -23.28 12.50 5.59
C ILE A 114 -24.50 13.44 5.61
N PRO A 115 -24.47 14.63 4.98
CA PRO A 115 -25.62 15.54 5.02
C PRO A 115 -26.90 14.95 4.45
N ASP A 116 -26.80 14.17 3.36
CA ASP A 116 -27.95 13.50 2.76
C ASP A 116 -28.53 12.42 3.68
N THR A 117 -27.64 11.73 4.40
CA THR A 117 -27.99 10.68 5.36
C THR A 117 -28.67 11.26 6.60
N GLU A 118 -28.12 12.35 7.15
CA GLU A 118 -28.71 13.09 8.27
C GLU A 118 -30.09 13.64 7.87
N ALA A 119 -30.20 14.26 6.69
CA ALA A 119 -31.47 14.76 6.20
C ALA A 119 -32.50 13.62 5.98
N ALA A 120 -32.06 12.42 5.60
CA ALA A 120 -32.93 11.25 5.50
C ALA A 120 -33.48 10.82 6.88
N MET A 121 -32.67 10.87 7.93
CA MET A 121 -33.11 10.60 9.31
C MET A 121 -34.13 11.63 9.82
N GLU A 122 -34.01 12.87 9.37
CA GLU A 122 -34.91 13.96 9.73
C GLU A 122 -36.28 13.84 9.05
N ARG A 123 -36.34 13.33 7.80
CA ARG A 123 -37.55 13.25 6.95
C ARG A 123 -38.58 12.17 7.33
N ARG A 124 -38.79 11.94 8.63
CA ARG A 124 -39.67 10.86 9.10
C ARG A 124 -41.12 11.06 8.65
N GLY A 125 -41.73 9.96 8.23
CA GLY A 125 -43.13 9.86 7.86
C GLY A 125 -44.07 9.78 9.07
N PRO A 126 -45.37 9.64 8.82
CA PRO A 126 -46.37 9.47 9.87
C PRO A 126 -45.98 8.35 10.85
N ALA A 127 -46.20 8.58 12.14
CA ALA A 127 -45.84 7.65 13.21
C ALA A 127 -44.34 7.28 13.32
N ASN A 128 -43.43 8.21 13.00
CA ASN A 128 -41.96 8.01 13.04
C ASN A 128 -41.46 6.89 12.10
N SER A 129 -42.20 6.61 11.03
CA SER A 129 -41.78 5.66 9.99
C SER A 129 -40.74 6.28 9.04
N LEU A 130 -39.84 5.46 8.50
CA LEU A 130 -38.95 5.87 7.41
C LEU A 130 -39.53 5.46 6.07
N ARG A 131 -39.48 6.38 5.11
CA ARG A 131 -39.72 6.07 3.69
C ARG A 131 -38.65 5.11 3.21
N ASP A 132 -38.98 4.26 2.24
CA ASP A 132 -38.02 3.27 1.73
C ASP A 132 -36.80 3.93 1.08
N GLU A 133 -36.98 5.10 0.46
CA GLU A 133 -35.89 5.92 -0.12
C GLU A 133 -34.91 6.40 0.97
N ASP A 134 -35.42 6.98 2.05
CA ASP A 134 -34.60 7.45 3.18
C ASP A 134 -33.91 6.26 3.88
N ARG A 135 -34.60 5.12 4.00
CA ARG A 135 -34.02 3.88 4.53
C ARG A 135 -32.85 3.40 3.68
N GLN A 136 -32.98 3.40 2.35
CA GLN A 136 -31.89 3.00 1.44
C GLN A 136 -30.66 3.90 1.56
N LEU A 137 -30.85 5.22 1.73
CA LEU A 137 -29.74 6.15 1.95
C LEU A 137 -28.99 5.83 3.25
N ILE A 138 -29.75 5.57 4.32
CA ILE A 138 -29.21 5.24 5.64
C ILE A 138 -28.46 3.91 5.62
N GLU A 139 -29.10 2.83 5.15
CA GLU A 139 -28.51 1.49 5.08
C GLU A 139 -27.30 1.46 4.14
N GLY A 140 -27.37 2.20 3.02
CA GLY A 140 -26.26 2.35 2.08
C GLY A 140 -25.06 3.04 2.71
N TRP A 141 -25.28 4.15 3.41
CA TRP A 141 -24.21 4.85 4.13
C TRP A 141 -23.54 3.95 5.17
N GLU A 142 -24.34 3.21 5.94
CA GLU A 142 -23.89 2.24 6.93
C GLU A 142 -23.05 1.09 6.33
N GLY A 143 -23.46 0.56 5.19
CA GLY A 143 -22.72 -0.47 4.47
C GLY A 143 -21.36 0.04 4.01
N ASP A 144 -21.36 1.24 3.41
CA ASP A 144 -20.16 1.88 2.89
C ASP A 144 -19.21 2.33 4.00
N ALA A 145 -19.71 2.74 5.17
CA ALA A 145 -18.91 3.04 6.34
C ALA A 145 -18.14 1.80 6.85
N ARG A 146 -18.81 0.65 6.94
CA ARG A 146 -18.16 -0.61 7.31
C ARG A 146 -17.16 -1.05 6.23
N GLU A 147 -17.43 -0.79 4.97
CA GLU A 147 -16.47 -1.05 3.88
C GLU A 147 -15.24 -0.14 3.96
N ALA A 148 -15.44 1.15 4.18
CA ALA A 148 -14.37 2.12 4.37
C ALA A 148 -13.46 1.74 5.54
N GLN A 149 -14.01 1.32 6.69
CA GLN A 149 -13.22 0.79 7.81
C GLN A 149 -12.36 -0.42 7.39
N ARG A 150 -12.93 -1.38 6.65
CA ARG A 150 -12.17 -2.53 6.13
C ARG A 150 -11.05 -2.08 5.19
N ASN A 151 -11.32 -1.14 4.29
CA ASN A 151 -10.33 -0.63 3.35
C ASN A 151 -9.20 0.14 4.05
N LEU A 152 -9.55 0.99 5.03
CA LEU A 152 -8.58 1.70 5.88
C LEU A 152 -7.66 0.73 6.62
N ARG A 153 -8.21 -0.29 7.27
CA ARG A 153 -7.41 -1.30 7.98
C ARG A 153 -6.49 -2.07 7.03
N ARG A 154 -7.01 -2.50 5.87
CA ARG A 154 -6.20 -3.18 4.83
C ARG A 154 -5.08 -2.31 4.27
N SER A 155 -5.23 -0.98 4.26
CA SER A 155 -4.18 -0.07 3.79
C SER A 155 -2.92 -0.13 4.66
N LEU A 156 -3.05 -0.51 5.92
CA LEU A 156 -1.92 -0.69 6.84
C LEU A 156 -1.14 -1.97 6.53
N ASP A 157 -1.77 -2.98 5.93
CA ASP A 157 -1.17 -4.26 5.57
C ASP A 157 -0.33 -4.18 4.28
N ALA A 158 -0.32 -3.03 3.58
CA ALA A 158 0.43 -2.88 2.35
C ALA A 158 1.94 -3.16 2.58
N GLY A 159 2.45 -4.20 1.92
CA GLY A 159 3.86 -4.60 2.03
C GLY A 159 4.82 -3.60 1.39
N PRO A 160 6.14 -3.68 1.70
CA PRO A 160 7.14 -2.87 1.02
C PRO A 160 7.12 -3.10 -0.48
N ALA A 161 7.31 -2.04 -1.27
CA ALA A 161 7.49 -2.18 -2.70
C ALA A 161 8.71 -3.08 -3.00
N ALA A 162 8.48 -4.14 -3.77
CA ALA A 162 9.50 -5.08 -4.24
C ALA A 162 9.45 -5.20 -5.77
N GLY A 163 10.53 -5.65 -6.40
CA GLY A 163 10.61 -5.83 -7.85
C GLY A 163 10.58 -4.50 -8.63
N TRP A 164 9.87 -4.47 -9.77
CA TRP A 164 9.88 -3.33 -10.70
C TRP A 164 9.44 -1.98 -10.09
N PRO A 165 8.42 -1.91 -9.21
CA PRO A 165 8.11 -0.69 -8.45
C PRO A 165 9.28 -0.17 -7.59
N ALA A 166 10.03 -1.07 -6.94
CA ALA A 166 11.21 -0.69 -6.16
C ALA A 166 12.34 -0.15 -7.04
N VAL A 167 12.54 -0.77 -8.22
CA VAL A 167 13.53 -0.34 -9.21
C VAL A 167 13.21 1.06 -9.74
N THR A 168 11.97 1.28 -10.19
CA THR A 168 11.55 2.58 -10.75
C THR A 168 11.61 3.71 -9.72
N ALA A 169 11.23 3.45 -8.46
CA ALA A 169 11.36 4.42 -7.39
C ALA A 169 12.83 4.79 -7.10
N ARG A 170 13.76 3.82 -7.09
CA ARG A 170 15.20 4.08 -6.95
C ARG A 170 15.78 4.91 -8.09
N LEU A 171 15.32 4.66 -9.32
CA LEU A 171 15.75 5.41 -10.49
C LEU A 171 15.25 6.86 -10.43
N ARG A 172 13.99 7.10 -10.02
CA ARG A 172 13.47 8.45 -9.79
C ARG A 172 14.23 9.22 -8.71
N SER A 173 14.59 8.57 -7.60
CA SER A 173 15.34 9.24 -6.52
C SER A 173 16.78 9.63 -6.92
N ARG A 174 17.35 8.97 -7.94
CA ARG A 174 18.69 9.26 -8.45
C ARG A 174 18.72 10.33 -9.55
N SER A 175 17.57 10.70 -10.11
CA SER A 175 17.52 11.79 -11.07
C SER A 175 17.76 13.11 -10.33
N PRO A 176 18.83 13.87 -10.63
CA PRO A 176 19.00 15.21 -10.09
C PRO A 176 17.79 16.04 -10.52
N ARG A 177 17.11 16.69 -9.57
CA ARG A 177 16.17 17.77 -9.90
C ARG A 177 16.98 18.85 -10.61
N ARG A 178 16.73 19.05 -11.89
CA ARG A 178 17.13 20.26 -12.61
C ARG A 178 16.20 21.39 -12.25
#